data_AF-A0A1W9R8I6-F1
#
_entry.id   AF-A0A1W9R8I6-F1
#
_cell.length_a   1.000
_cell.length_b   1.000
_cell.length_c   1.000
_cell.angle_alpha   90.00
_cell.angle_beta   90.00
_cell.angle_gamma   90.00
#
_symmetry.space_group_name_H-M   'P 1'
#
loop_
_entity.id
_entity.type
_entity.pdbx_description
1 polymer ?
#
loop_
_entity_poly.entity_id
_entity_poly.type
_entity_poly.pdbx_seq_one_letter_code
_entity_poly.pdbx_strand_id
1 'polypeptide(L)'
;MLRKVRSFTLIELIMVIVIIGILAAIAIPRFINLRRDARKAACQGSLGTIRAALTNYYSWYSIHSEHYNGYYPASIHNLDAYFQGNTVPADPGWLAGQGHCDSHPDWDDWYTSGTIGVISDNACCINNF
;
A
#
# COMPACT_ATOMS: atom_id res chain seq x y z
N MET A 1 34.28 -47.49 -11.57
CA MET A 1 32.90 -47.27 -12.07
C MET A 1 32.86 -45.92 -12.78
N LEU A 2 32.79 -45.92 -14.12
CA LEU A 2 32.78 -44.69 -14.93
C LEU A 2 31.37 -44.11 -14.98
N ARG A 3 31.20 -42.89 -14.45
CA ARG A 3 29.92 -42.17 -14.41
C ARG A 3 29.55 -41.71 -15.82
N LYS A 4 28.46 -42.22 -16.37
CA LYS A 4 27.92 -41.78 -17.67
C LYS A 4 27.43 -40.35 -17.53
N VAL A 5 28.11 -39.40 -18.16
CA VAL A 5 27.64 -38.02 -18.26
C VAL A 5 26.42 -38.03 -19.20
N ARG A 6 25.24 -37.67 -18.69
CA ARG A 6 24.05 -37.45 -19.52
C ARG A 6 24.27 -36.19 -20.34
N SER A 7 24.37 -36.34 -21.65
CA SER A 7 24.39 -35.22 -22.60
C SER A 7 22.97 -34.71 -22.76
N PHE A 8 22.75 -33.41 -22.50
CA PHE A 8 21.46 -32.73 -22.72
C PHE A 8 21.22 -32.61 -24.23
N THR A 9 20.00 -32.87 -24.68
CA THR A 9 19.70 -32.75 -26.12
C THR A 9 19.32 -31.32 -26.48
N LEU A 10 19.70 -30.86 -27.69
CA LEU A 10 19.37 -29.51 -28.15
C LEU A 10 17.84 -29.31 -28.25
N ILE A 11 17.11 -30.36 -28.63
CA ILE A 11 15.65 -30.34 -28.71
C ILE A 11 14.98 -30.19 -27.33
N GLU A 12 15.56 -30.80 -26.29
CA GLU A 12 15.07 -30.69 -24.91
C GLU A 12 15.19 -29.25 -24.39
N LEU A 13 16.24 -28.53 -24.75
CA LEU A 13 16.37 -27.11 -24.41
C LEU A 13 15.37 -26.23 -25.19
N ILE A 14 15.20 -26.49 -26.49
CA ILE A 14 14.27 -25.70 -27.34
C ILE A 14 12.82 -25.88 -26.90
N MET A 15 12.39 -27.11 -26.64
CA MET A 15 11.05 -27.40 -26.14
C MET A 15 10.74 -26.62 -24.85
N VAL A 16 11.72 -26.55 -23.93
CA VAL A 16 11.53 -25.90 -22.63
C VAL A 16 11.33 -24.39 -22.78
N ILE A 17 12.14 -23.70 -23.59
CA ILE A 17 11.98 -22.26 -23.79
C ILE A 17 10.67 -21.92 -24.51
N VAL A 18 10.19 -22.79 -25.40
CA VAL A 18 8.89 -22.63 -26.06
C VAL A 18 7.75 -22.71 -25.04
N ILE A 19 7.78 -23.72 -24.16
CA ILE A 19 6.76 -23.87 -23.12
C ILE A 19 6.79 -22.68 -22.14
N ILE A 20 7.97 -22.26 -21.68
CA ILE A 20 8.11 -21.10 -20.79
C ILE A 20 7.64 -19.82 -21.48
N GLY A 21 7.90 -19.65 -22.78
CA GLY A 21 7.44 -18.50 -23.57
C GLY A 21 5.92 -18.39 -23.62
N ILE A 22 5.22 -19.51 -23.85
CA ILE A 22 3.75 -19.54 -23.87
C ILE A 22 3.19 -19.22 -22.48
N LEU A 23 3.75 -19.82 -21.43
CA LEU A 23 3.33 -19.56 -20.04
C LEU A 23 3.58 -18.09 -19.64
N ALA A 24 4.70 -17.50 -20.04
CA ALA A 24 5.03 -16.11 -19.75
C ALA A 24 4.06 -15.14 -20.44
N ALA A 25 3.70 -15.39 -21.69
CA ALA A 25 2.79 -14.52 -22.45
C ALA A 25 1.41 -14.36 -21.78
N ILE A 26 0.89 -15.43 -21.17
CA ILE A 26 -0.39 -15.38 -20.42
C ILE A 26 -0.23 -14.90 -18.98
N ALA A 27 0.91 -15.17 -18.34
CA ALA A 27 1.14 -14.87 -16.93
C ALA A 27 1.48 -13.41 -16.68
N ILE A 28 2.28 -12.77 -17.54
CA ILE A 28 2.74 -11.38 -17.38
C ILE A 28 1.59 -10.37 -17.22
N PRO A 29 0.58 -10.30 -18.11
CA PRO A 29 -0.49 -9.31 -17.98
C PRO A 29 -1.32 -9.52 -16.70
N ARG A 30 -1.55 -10.78 -16.31
CA ARG A 30 -2.23 -11.11 -15.05
C ARG A 30 -1.39 -10.68 -13.84
N PHE A 31 -0.09 -10.93 -13.87
CA PHE A 31 0.81 -10.56 -12.78
C PHE A 31 0.86 -9.04 -12.56
N ILE A 32 0.84 -8.23 -13.63
CA ILE A 32 0.79 -6.77 -13.54
C ILE A 32 -0.50 -6.31 -12.83
N ASN A 33 -1.65 -6.84 -13.23
CA ASN A 33 -2.93 -6.53 -12.60
C ASN A 33 -2.97 -6.95 -11.13
N LEU A 34 -2.50 -8.17 -10.81
CA LEU A 34 -2.41 -8.67 -9.43
C LEU A 34 -1.55 -7.77 -8.55
N ARG A 35 -0.42 -7.27 -9.06
CA ARG A 35 0.44 -6.34 -8.31
C ARG A 35 -0.27 -5.01 -8.02
N ARG A 36 -1.01 -4.48 -8.99
CA ARG A 36 -1.81 -3.26 -8.81
C ARG A 36 -2.88 -3.47 -7.75
N ASP A 37 -3.63 -4.57 -7.84
CA ASP A 37 -4.71 -4.86 -6.91
C ASP A 37 -4.16 -5.14 -5.49
N ALA A 38 -3.00 -5.79 -5.38
CA ALA A 38 -2.30 -5.98 -4.11
C ALA A 38 -1.86 -4.65 -3.47
N ARG A 39 -1.35 -3.70 -4.27
CA ARG A 39 -1.02 -2.35 -3.78
C ARG A 39 -2.27 -1.61 -3.30
N LYS A 40 -3.36 -1.69 -4.06
CA LYS A 40 -4.66 -1.12 -3.67
C LYS A 40 -5.14 -1.70 -2.33
N ALA A 41 -5.10 -3.02 -2.18
CA ALA A 41 -5.50 -3.69 -0.95
C ALA A 41 -4.62 -3.31 0.24
N ALA A 42 -3.30 -3.24 0.03
CA ALA A 42 -2.36 -2.81 1.07
C ALA A 42 -2.64 -1.37 1.52
N CYS A 43 -2.83 -0.46 0.57
CA CYS A 43 -3.17 0.93 0.85
C CYS A 43 -4.48 1.04 1.63
N GLN A 44 -5.55 0.39 1.15
CA GLN A 44 -6.84 0.37 1.85
C GLN A 44 -6.73 -0.20 3.27
N GLY A 45 -5.86 -1.19 3.47
CA GLY A 45 -5.51 -1.71 4.79
C GLY A 45 -4.93 -0.62 5.70
N SER A 46 -3.93 0.13 5.21
CA SER A 46 -3.35 1.27 5.93
C SER A 46 -4.39 2.34 6.25
N LEU A 47 -5.23 2.78 5.28
CA LEU A 47 -6.32 3.74 5.56
C LEU A 47 -7.26 3.25 6.65
N GLY A 48 -7.61 1.97 6.64
CA GLY A 48 -8.47 1.36 7.67
C GLY A 48 -7.88 1.52 9.07
N THR A 49 -6.58 1.28 9.22
CA THR A 49 -5.90 1.47 10.50
C THR A 49 -5.87 2.94 10.95
N ILE A 50 -5.71 3.87 10.02
CA ILE A 50 -5.67 5.31 10.34
C ILE A 50 -7.06 5.84 10.69
N ARG A 51 -8.11 5.40 10.01
CA ARG A 51 -9.50 5.72 10.38
C ARG A 51 -9.85 5.21 11.78
N ALA A 52 -9.35 4.04 12.15
CA ALA A 52 -9.51 3.53 13.52
C ALA A 52 -8.78 4.41 14.53
N ALA A 53 -7.53 4.82 14.24
CA ALA A 53 -6.77 5.74 15.09
C ALA A 53 -7.47 7.10 15.25
N LEU A 54 -8.00 7.69 14.16
CA LEU A 54 -8.78 8.92 14.18
C LEU A 54 -10.02 8.81 15.07
N THR A 55 -10.74 7.69 14.98
CA THR A 55 -11.94 7.44 15.79
C THR A 55 -11.57 7.29 17.27
N ASN A 56 -10.46 6.62 17.57
CA ASN A 56 -9.95 6.49 18.92
C ASN A 56 -9.49 7.84 19.49
N TYR A 57 -8.82 8.66 18.69
CA TYR A 57 -8.42 10.02 19.06
C TYR A 57 -9.66 10.86 19.41
N TYR A 58 -10.64 10.91 18.50
CA TYR A 58 -11.89 11.65 18.73
C TYR A 58 -12.60 11.20 20.01
N SER A 59 -12.71 9.89 20.22
CA SER A 59 -13.37 9.30 21.39
C SER A 59 -12.61 9.53 22.69
N TRP A 60 -11.28 9.60 22.63
CA TRP A 60 -10.47 9.93 23.80
C TRP A 60 -10.68 11.37 24.23
N TYR A 61 -10.69 12.31 23.27
CA TYR A 61 -10.89 13.73 23.57
C TYR A 61 -12.32 14.05 24.04
N SER A 62 -13.33 13.33 23.57
CA SER A 62 -14.72 13.56 24.00
C SER A 62 -14.98 13.22 25.48
N ILE A 63 -14.13 12.40 26.10
CA ILE A 63 -14.30 11.99 27.52
C ILE A 63 -13.21 12.54 28.46
N HIS A 64 -12.04 12.93 27.95
CA HIS A 64 -10.92 13.40 28.78
C HIS A 64 -10.67 14.91 28.72
N SER A 65 -11.21 15.62 27.72
CA SER A 65 -10.94 17.05 27.57
C SER A 65 -12.05 17.93 28.15
N GLU A 66 -11.72 19.17 28.51
CA GLU A 66 -12.68 20.20 28.95
C GLU A 66 -13.74 20.52 27.88
N HIS A 67 -13.52 20.04 26.65
CA HIS A 67 -14.43 20.12 25.53
C HIS A 67 -15.12 18.77 25.33
N TYR A 68 -16.35 18.64 25.84
CA TYR A 68 -17.23 17.47 25.61
C TYR A 68 -17.57 17.19 24.14
N ASN A 69 -17.14 18.07 23.25
CA ASN A 69 -17.29 17.96 21.81
C ASN A 69 -15.95 17.40 21.31
N GLY A 70 -15.90 16.08 21.06
CA GLY A 70 -14.69 15.44 20.54
C GLY A 70 -14.12 16.22 19.34
N TYR A 71 -12.79 16.21 19.20
CA TYR A 71 -12.10 16.93 18.14
C TYR A 71 -11.20 15.98 17.36
N TYR A 72 -11.18 16.12 16.04
CA TYR A 72 -10.23 15.42 15.18
C TYR A 72 -8.88 16.11 15.22
N PRO A 73 -7.76 15.39 15.09
CA PRO A 73 -6.45 16.04 15.17
C PRO A 73 -6.26 17.10 14.07
N ALA A 74 -5.41 18.09 14.32
CA ALA A 74 -5.12 19.12 13.33
C ALA A 74 -4.21 18.62 12.19
N SER A 75 -3.44 17.56 12.45
CA SER A 75 -2.59 16.89 11.47
C SER A 75 -2.64 15.38 11.67
N ILE A 76 -2.33 14.60 10.63
CA ILE A 76 -2.37 13.14 10.78
C ILE A 76 -1.24 12.62 11.69
N HIS A 77 -0.13 13.35 11.78
CA HIS A 77 1.03 13.05 12.64
C HIS A 77 0.69 13.14 14.14
N ASN A 78 -0.40 13.82 14.54
CA ASN A 78 -0.90 13.75 15.91
C ASN A 78 -1.38 12.33 16.30
N LEU A 79 -1.55 11.43 15.33
CA LEU A 79 -1.92 10.04 15.57
C LEU A 79 -0.70 9.13 15.74
N ASP A 80 0.53 9.64 15.62
CA ASP A 80 1.75 8.84 15.68
C ASP A 80 1.80 7.91 16.90
N ALA A 81 1.39 8.41 18.07
CA ALA A 81 1.34 7.65 19.32
C ALA A 81 0.34 6.47 19.32
N TYR A 82 -0.60 6.42 18.36
CA TYR A 82 -1.56 5.33 18.20
C TYR A 82 -1.00 4.16 17.37
N PHE A 83 0.19 4.30 16.78
CA PHE A 83 0.82 3.27 15.94
C PHE A 83 2.07 2.69 16.58
N GLN A 84 2.34 1.41 16.25
CA GLN A 84 3.58 0.76 16.65
C GLN A 84 4.75 1.44 15.94
N GLY A 85 5.68 2.01 16.71
CA GLY A 85 6.81 2.78 16.18
C GLY A 85 6.63 4.30 16.20
N ASN A 86 5.53 4.80 16.77
CA ASN A 86 5.27 6.23 16.93
C ASN A 86 5.32 7.01 15.61
N THR A 87 4.84 6.40 14.54
CA THR A 87 4.74 7.00 13.21
C THR A 87 3.53 6.43 12.49
N VAL A 88 2.73 7.28 11.87
CA VAL A 88 1.70 6.84 10.93
C VAL A 88 2.31 5.94 9.83
N PRO A 89 1.66 4.83 9.45
CA PRO A 89 2.15 3.98 8.36
C PRO A 89 2.24 4.80 7.07
N ALA A 90 3.35 4.72 6.36
CA ALA A 90 3.47 5.34 5.04
C ALA A 90 2.51 4.68 4.02
N ASP A 91 2.18 5.40 2.94
CA ASP A 91 1.43 4.83 1.82
C ASP A 91 2.26 3.69 1.16
N PRO A 92 1.75 2.45 1.11
CA PRO A 92 2.42 1.33 0.41
C PRO A 92 2.65 1.59 -1.10
N GLY A 93 1.93 2.54 -1.68
CA GLY A 93 2.04 2.99 -3.07
C GLY A 93 3.18 3.99 -3.33
N TRP A 94 3.83 4.52 -2.29
CA TRP A 94 4.85 5.55 -2.46
C TRP A 94 6.12 4.98 -3.12
N LEU A 95 6.33 5.36 -4.38
CA LEU A 95 7.57 5.12 -5.12
C LEU A 95 8.20 6.49 -5.39
N ALA A 96 9.31 6.78 -4.71
CA ALA A 96 10.05 8.03 -4.91
C ALA A 96 10.29 8.28 -6.42
N GLY A 97 9.70 9.36 -6.95
CA GLY A 97 9.94 9.84 -8.33
C GLY A 97 8.98 9.35 -9.43
N GLN A 98 7.80 8.79 -9.13
CA GLN A 98 6.82 8.37 -10.16
C GLN A 98 5.62 9.32 -10.40
N GLY A 99 5.58 10.48 -9.75
CA GLY A 99 4.84 11.66 -10.25
C GLY A 99 3.31 11.65 -10.23
N HIS A 100 2.63 10.86 -9.39
CA HIS A 100 1.17 10.99 -9.22
C HIS A 100 0.64 10.99 -7.77
N CYS A 101 1.53 10.82 -6.80
CA CYS A 101 1.33 11.33 -5.45
C CYS A 101 1.95 12.72 -5.43
N ASP A 102 1.27 13.70 -4.87
CA ASP A 102 1.89 14.99 -4.57
C ASP A 102 3.14 14.77 -3.70
N SER A 103 3.99 15.77 -3.60
CA SER A 103 5.37 15.72 -3.09
C SER A 103 5.56 15.21 -1.64
N HIS A 104 4.52 14.73 -0.95
CA HIS A 104 4.59 14.20 0.40
C HIS A 104 4.48 12.65 0.46
N PRO A 105 5.33 11.98 1.26
CA PRO A 105 5.27 10.54 1.49
C PRO A 105 4.13 10.07 2.40
N ASP A 106 3.20 10.96 2.77
CA ASP A 106 2.20 10.73 3.80
C ASP A 106 0.77 11.04 3.35
N TRP A 107 -0.16 10.81 4.26
CA TRP A 107 -1.60 10.97 4.07
C TRP A 107 -2.09 12.40 4.31
N ASP A 108 -1.21 13.35 4.63
CA ASP A 108 -1.57 14.67 5.16
C ASP A 108 -2.25 15.52 4.06
N ASP A 109 -1.78 15.43 2.81
CA ASP A 109 -2.40 16.10 1.65
C ASP A 109 -3.86 15.63 1.38
N TRP A 110 -4.22 14.43 1.86
CA TRP A 110 -5.56 13.86 1.75
C TRP A 110 -6.34 13.89 3.07
N TYR A 111 -5.75 14.50 4.10
CA TYR A 111 -6.34 14.70 5.41
C TYR A 111 -7.08 16.03 5.47
N THR A 112 -8.40 16.00 5.61
CA THR A 112 -9.19 17.23 5.76
C THR A 112 -9.33 17.61 7.23
N SER A 113 -8.39 18.43 7.71
CA SER A 113 -8.46 19.01 9.05
C SER A 113 -9.53 20.10 9.08
N GLY A 114 -10.70 19.79 9.63
CA GLY A 114 -11.82 20.72 9.70
C GLY A 114 -13.12 19.99 9.98
N THR A 115 -13.37 19.71 11.25
CA THR A 115 -14.64 19.16 11.78
C THR A 115 -14.96 17.69 11.48
N ILE A 116 -14.51 17.11 10.35
CA ILE A 116 -14.91 15.75 9.93
C ILE A 116 -13.78 14.71 10.03
N GLY A 117 -12.50 15.13 10.04
CA GLY A 117 -11.35 14.23 10.22
C GLY A 117 -11.36 13.02 9.29
N VAL A 118 -11.68 13.25 8.01
CA VAL A 118 -11.78 12.18 7.00
C VAL A 118 -10.52 12.14 6.16
N ILE A 119 -10.06 10.92 5.91
CA ILE A 119 -9.05 10.60 4.89
C ILE A 119 -9.82 10.09 3.68
N SER A 120 -9.55 10.69 2.52
CA SER A 120 -10.25 10.34 1.30
C SER A 120 -9.94 8.91 0.83
N ASP A 121 -10.94 8.21 0.27
CA ASP A 121 -10.75 6.86 -0.31
C ASP A 121 -9.85 6.85 -1.56
N ASN A 122 -9.63 8.02 -2.17
CA ASN A 122 -8.71 8.21 -3.30
C ASN A 122 -7.27 8.59 -2.86
N ALA A 123 -6.97 8.59 -1.56
CA ALA A 123 -5.62 8.85 -1.04
C ALA A 123 -4.60 7.76 -1.44
N CYS A 124 -5.05 6.64 -1.99
CA CYS A 124 -4.17 5.58 -2.45
C CYS A 124 -3.44 5.94 -3.74
N CYS A 125 -2.11 6.02 -3.66
CA CYS A 125 -1.27 6.26 -4.83
C CYS A 125 -1.12 4.99 -5.67
N ILE A 126 -2.07 4.75 -6.56
CA ILE A 126 -2.03 3.63 -7.49
C ILE A 126 -1.87 4.23 -8.88
N ASN A 127 -0.61 4.37 -9.32
CA ASN A 127 -0.30 4.86 -10.67
C ASN A 127 -1.11 4.06 -11.70
N ASN A 128 -1.94 4.77 -12.49
CA ASN A 128 -2.51 4.24 -13.73
C ASN A 128 -1.39 4.24 -14.77
N PHE A 129 -0.87 3.05 -15.10
CA PHE A 129 -0.29 2.80 -16.42
C PHE A 129 -1.39 2.29 -17.33
#